data_AF-A0AAD3YTF5-F1
#
_entry.id   AF-A0AAD3YTF5-F1
#
_cell.length_a   1.000
_cell.length_b   1.000
_cell.length_c   1.000
_cell.angle_alpha   90.00
_cell.angle_beta   90.00
_cell.angle_gamma   90.00
#
_symmetry.space_group_name_H-M   'P 1'
#
loop_
_entity.id
_entity.type
_entity.pdbx_description
1 polymer ?
#
loop_
_entity_poly.entity_id
_entity_poly.type
_entity_poly.pdbx_seq_one_letter_code
_entity_poly.pdbx_strand_id
1 'polypeptide(L)'
;LEQVGEALRWQPPVYLWQVTDSAWPQDTRISQTVGALFPPGATPEGVAQQLRAILPSLGERGMQQLCADPAHDYLLRLGRTLEGSGIARWRTLLTPWLTERLQRVPLRGL
;
A
#
# COMPACT_ATOMS: atom_id res chain seq x y z
N LEU A 1 -6.36 -19.33 18.71
CA LEU A 1 -5.50 -18.14 18.62
C LEU A 1 -6.21 -16.86 19.07
N GLU A 2 -7.52 -16.72 18.86
CA GLU A 2 -8.31 -15.54 19.27
C GLU A 2 -8.27 -15.24 20.78
N GLN A 3 -8.33 -16.27 21.63
CA GLN A 3 -8.23 -16.09 23.10
C GLN A 3 -6.83 -15.67 23.60
N VAL A 4 -5.77 -15.95 22.84
CA VAL A 4 -4.38 -15.63 23.24
C VAL A 4 -4.07 -14.16 22.92
N GLY A 5 -4.62 -13.61 21.84
CA GLY A 5 -4.46 -12.20 21.48
C GLY A 5 -5.12 -11.22 22.47
N GLU A 6 -6.32 -11.55 22.98
CA GLU A 6 -7.00 -10.75 24.01
C GLU A 6 -6.23 -10.77 25.34
N ALA A 7 -5.69 -11.93 25.75
CA ALA A 7 -4.87 -12.06 26.96
C ALA A 7 -3.56 -11.25 26.88
N LEU A 8 -3.00 -11.08 25.67
CA LEU A 8 -1.76 -10.35 25.42
C LEU A 8 -1.97 -8.89 25.01
N ARG A 9 -3.21 -8.42 24.87
CA ARG A 9 -3.57 -7.12 24.26
C ARG A 9 -2.88 -6.87 22.92
N TRP A 10 -2.60 -7.94 22.18
CA TRP A 10 -1.82 -7.89 20.95
C TRP A 10 -2.77 -7.88 19.75
N GLN A 11 -2.59 -6.90 18.87
CA GLN A 11 -3.31 -6.81 17.59
C GLN A 11 -2.35 -7.19 16.47
N PRO A 12 -2.66 -8.21 15.64
CA PRO A 12 -1.79 -8.60 14.54
C PRO A 12 -1.73 -7.50 13.47
N PRO A 13 -0.56 -7.27 12.84
CA PRO A 13 -0.47 -6.33 11.73
C PRO A 13 -1.29 -6.83 10.53
N VAL A 14 -2.06 -5.92 9.92
CA VAL A 14 -2.82 -6.20 8.70
C VAL A 14 -2.04 -5.65 7.51
N TYR A 15 -1.83 -6.49 6.49
CA TYR A 15 -1.16 -6.11 5.25
C TYR A 15 -2.18 -6.08 4.10
N LEU A 16 -2.20 -4.98 3.36
CA LEU A 16 -3.06 -4.81 2.20
C LEU A 16 -2.23 -4.76 0.93
N TRP A 17 -2.61 -5.59 -0.04
CA TRP A 17 -1.89 -5.75 -1.30
C TRP A 17 -2.77 -5.26 -2.45
N GLN A 18 -2.19 -4.43 -3.33
CA GLN A 18 -2.81 -4.08 -4.60
C GLN A 18 -2.20 -4.91 -5.71
N VAL A 19 -3.02 -5.71 -6.38
CA VAL A 19 -2.64 -6.37 -7.62
C VAL A 19 -3.02 -5.45 -8.79
N THR A 20 -2.11 -5.32 -9.75
CA THR A 20 -2.25 -4.43 -10.89
C THR A 20 -1.83 -5.17 -12.14
N ASP A 21 -2.63 -5.04 -13.18
CA ASP A 21 -2.26 -5.55 -14.49
C ASP A 21 -1.28 -4.61 -15.19
N SER A 22 -0.44 -5.18 -16.04
CA SER A 22 0.46 -4.45 -16.92
C SER A 22 0.15 -4.84 -18.36
N ALA A 23 0.10 -3.85 -19.25
CA ALA A 23 -0.18 -4.10 -20.66
C ALA A 23 0.95 -4.86 -21.37
N TRP A 24 2.14 -4.92 -20.77
CA TRP A 24 3.28 -5.70 -21.22
C TRP A 24 4.02 -6.33 -20.03
N PRO A 25 4.82 -7.39 -20.28
CA PRO A 25 5.57 -8.09 -19.24
C PRO A 25 6.51 -7.17 -18.46
N GLN A 26 6.64 -7.45 -17.15
CA GLN A 26 7.52 -6.75 -16.20
C GLN A 26 8.35 -7.77 -15.39
N ASP A 27 8.45 -9.00 -15.88
CA ASP A 27 8.99 -10.18 -15.19
C ASP A 27 10.50 -10.12 -14.95
N THR A 28 11.24 -9.39 -15.80
CA THR A 28 12.69 -9.18 -15.66
C THR A 28 13.04 -7.97 -14.78
N ARG A 29 12.05 -7.19 -14.36
CA ARG A 29 12.25 -6.01 -13.52
C ARG A 29 12.65 -6.44 -12.11
N ILE A 30 13.61 -5.71 -11.52
CA ILE A 30 13.93 -5.87 -10.10
C ILE A 30 12.66 -5.62 -9.26
N SER A 31 12.19 -6.68 -8.59
CA SER A 31 11.05 -6.60 -7.69
C SER A 31 11.49 -5.93 -6.39
N GLN A 32 10.80 -4.86 -6.03
CA GLN A 32 11.07 -4.09 -4.82
C GLN A 32 9.76 -3.80 -4.11
N THR A 33 9.77 -3.95 -2.80
CA THR A 33 8.61 -3.63 -1.98
C THR A 33 8.36 -2.13 -2.04
N VAL A 34 7.15 -1.77 -2.43
CA VAL A 34 6.63 -0.40 -2.36
C VAL A 34 5.37 -0.44 -1.53
N GLY A 35 5.32 0.37 -0.49
CA GLY A 35 4.15 0.49 0.35
C GLY A 35 4.31 1.59 1.39
N ALA A 36 3.24 1.81 2.14
CA ALA A 36 3.23 2.66 3.31
C ALA A 36 2.81 1.83 4.52
N LEU A 37 3.37 2.16 5.68
CA LEU A 37 2.94 1.60 6.97
C LEU A 37 2.07 2.62 7.68
N PHE A 38 0.94 2.16 8.20
CA PHE A 38 0.02 3.00 8.96
C PHE A 38 0.11 2.63 10.44
N PRO A 39 0.48 3.57 11.33
CA PRO A 39 0.54 3.28 12.76
C PRO A 39 -0.86 3.01 13.33
N PRO A 40 -0.95 2.38 14.51
CA PRO A 40 -2.21 2.30 15.25
C PRO A 40 -2.81 3.70 15.45
N GLY A 41 -4.10 3.85 15.15
CA GLY A 41 -4.77 5.15 15.20
C GLY A 41 -4.46 6.08 14.02
N ALA A 42 -3.95 5.55 12.90
CA ALA A 42 -3.83 6.31 11.66
C ALA A 42 -5.18 6.93 11.26
N THR A 43 -5.15 8.17 10.78
CA THR A 43 -6.32 8.87 10.29
C THR A 43 -6.41 8.74 8.76
N PRO A 44 -7.59 8.94 8.15
CA PRO A 44 -7.72 9.02 6.70
C PRO A 44 -6.75 10.03 6.07
N GLU A 45 -6.54 11.17 6.72
CA GLU A 45 -5.58 12.19 6.31
C GLU A 45 -4.14 11.70 6.43
N GLY A 46 -3.82 10.96 7.50
CA GLY A 46 -2.53 10.31 7.69
C GLY A 46 -2.22 9.28 6.61
N VAL A 47 -3.22 8.50 6.16
CA VAL A 47 -3.08 7.61 5.01
C VAL A 47 -2.69 8.39 3.77
N ALA A 48 -3.41 9.47 3.46
CA ALA A 48 -3.12 10.27 2.29
C ALA A 48 -1.72 10.89 2.36
N GLN A 49 -1.29 11.36 3.53
CA GLN A 49 0.05 11.89 3.75
C GLN A 49 1.14 10.84 3.51
N GLN A 50 1.00 9.65 4.09
CA GLN A 50 1.97 8.57 3.95
C GLN A 50 2.07 8.08 2.49
N LEU A 51 0.94 7.97 1.78
CA LEU A 51 0.95 7.61 0.37
C LEU A 51 1.53 8.73 -0.52
N ARG A 52 1.40 10.01 -0.15
CA ARG A 52 2.12 11.10 -0.84
C ARG A 52 3.62 11.04 -0.59
N ALA A 53 4.04 10.68 0.62
CA ALA A 53 5.45 10.63 1.01
C ALA A 53 6.25 9.58 0.23
N ILE A 54 5.60 8.54 -0.32
CA ILE A 54 6.27 7.54 -1.16
C ILE A 54 6.46 7.97 -2.63
N LEU A 55 5.73 8.99 -3.11
CA LEU A 55 5.75 9.41 -4.52
C LEU A 55 7.15 9.80 -5.02
N PRO A 56 7.99 10.55 -4.28
CA PRO A 56 9.34 10.88 -4.74
C PRO A 56 10.19 9.62 -4.96
N SER A 57 10.12 8.66 -4.03
CA SER A 57 10.86 7.40 -4.16
C SER A 57 10.39 6.53 -5.33
N LEU A 58 9.10 6.61 -5.67
CA LEU A 58 8.53 5.96 -6.85
C LEU A 58 9.07 6.59 -8.14
N GLY A 59 9.16 7.92 -8.17
CA GLY A 59 9.73 8.66 -9.29
C GLY A 59 11.20 8.33 -9.52
N GLU A 60 12.03 8.42 -8.49
CA GLU A 60 13.46 8.15 -8.57
C GLU A 60 13.76 6.71 -9.00
N ARG A 61 13.20 5.72 -8.29
CA ARG A 61 13.42 4.30 -8.61
C ARG A 61 12.79 3.93 -9.96
N GLY A 62 11.63 4.49 -10.27
CA GLY A 62 10.96 4.28 -11.55
C GLY A 62 11.79 4.80 -12.72
N MET A 63 12.42 5.96 -12.57
CA MET A 63 13.33 6.51 -13.59
C MET A 63 14.57 5.63 -13.76
N GLN A 64 15.17 5.16 -12.66
CA GLN A 64 16.31 4.24 -12.73
C GLN A 64 15.96 2.95 -13.47
N GLN A 65 14.77 2.39 -13.23
CA GLN A 65 14.28 1.22 -13.94
C GLN A 65 14.07 1.49 -15.43
N LEU A 66 13.42 2.60 -15.76
CA LEU A 66 13.18 3.00 -17.15
C LEU A 66 14.49 3.22 -17.93
N CYS A 67 15.51 3.78 -17.29
CA CYS A 67 16.84 3.95 -17.90
C CYS A 67 17.55 2.62 -18.15
N ALA A 68 17.32 1.60 -17.32
CA ALA A 68 17.89 0.28 -17.51
C ALA A 68 17.16 -0.51 -18.61
N ASP A 69 15.84 -0.40 -18.66
CA ASP A 69 14.99 -1.00 -19.69
C ASP A 69 13.74 -0.12 -19.88
N PRO A 70 13.48 0.41 -21.09
CA PRO A 70 12.29 1.21 -21.39
C PRO A 70 10.97 0.49 -21.09
N ALA A 71 10.96 -0.85 -21.04
CA ALA A 71 9.79 -1.59 -20.64
C ALA A 71 9.46 -1.39 -19.15
N HIS A 72 10.41 -1.10 -18.26
CA HIS A 72 10.22 -1.12 -16.79
C HIS A 72 9.60 0.17 -16.22
N ASP A 73 8.47 0.60 -16.75
CA ASP A 73 7.81 1.87 -16.39
C ASP A 73 6.86 1.77 -15.17
N TYR A 74 6.70 0.58 -14.60
CA TYR A 74 5.61 0.27 -13.66
C TYR A 74 5.54 1.25 -12.47
N LEU A 75 6.67 1.59 -11.86
CA LEU A 75 6.69 2.49 -10.71
C LEU A 75 6.25 3.92 -11.06
N LEU A 76 6.58 4.39 -12.27
CA LEU A 76 6.16 5.70 -12.75
C LEU A 76 4.66 5.73 -13.01
N ARG A 77 4.10 4.66 -13.60
CA ARG A 77 2.64 4.50 -13.77
C ARG A 77 1.92 4.41 -12.43
N LEU A 78 2.48 3.69 -11.47
CA LEU A 78 1.93 3.60 -10.11
C LEU A 78 1.92 4.96 -9.43
N GLY A 79 3.02 5.72 -9.49
CA GLY A 79 3.12 7.07 -8.94
C GLY A 79 2.06 8.00 -9.54
N ARG A 80 1.94 8.05 -10.87
CA ARG A 80 0.90 8.81 -11.57
C ARG A 80 -0.52 8.41 -11.18
N THR A 81 -0.77 7.12 -11.05
CA THR A 81 -2.09 6.59 -10.64
C THR A 81 -2.43 7.02 -9.22
N LEU A 82 -1.46 6.97 -8.30
CA LEU A 82 -1.62 7.41 -6.92
C LEU A 82 -1.90 8.91 -6.84
N GLU A 83 -1.13 9.73 -7.56
CA GLU A 83 -1.32 11.20 -7.62
C GLU A 83 -2.69 11.61 -8.15
N GLY A 84 -3.15 10.97 -9.23
CA GLY A 84 -4.40 11.34 -9.89
C GLY A 84 -5.64 11.03 -9.04
N SER A 85 -5.78 9.79 -8.59
CA SER A 85 -6.97 9.37 -7.83
C SER A 85 -6.70 8.28 -6.80
N GLY A 86 -5.59 7.55 -6.91
CA GLY A 86 -5.29 6.42 -6.05
C GLY A 86 -5.18 6.79 -4.57
N ILE A 87 -4.61 7.95 -4.24
CA ILE A 87 -4.51 8.42 -2.84
C ILE A 87 -5.90 8.72 -2.27
N ALA A 88 -6.75 9.42 -3.02
CA ALA A 88 -8.11 9.71 -2.59
C ALA A 88 -8.94 8.42 -2.44
N ARG A 89 -8.79 7.49 -3.38
CA ARG A 89 -9.42 6.16 -3.34
C ARG A 89 -8.97 5.38 -2.12
N TRP A 90 -7.67 5.29 -1.86
CA TRP A 90 -7.12 4.56 -0.71
C TRP A 90 -7.54 5.17 0.61
N ARG A 91 -7.56 6.51 0.71
CA ARG A 91 -8.13 7.20 1.88
C ARG A 91 -9.55 6.74 2.14
N THR A 92 -10.43 6.82 1.13
CA THR A 92 -11.84 6.44 1.27
C THR A 92 -12.04 4.96 1.59
N LEU A 93 -11.29 4.06 0.91
CA LEU A 93 -11.37 2.62 1.14
C LEU A 93 -10.94 2.23 2.55
N LEU A 94 -9.94 2.92 3.11
CA LEU A 94 -9.41 2.61 4.44
C LEU A 94 -10.17 3.32 5.56
N THR A 95 -10.94 4.38 5.28
CA THR A 95 -11.68 5.12 6.32
C THR A 95 -12.48 4.21 7.26
N PRO A 96 -13.32 3.26 6.80
CA PRO A 96 -14.10 2.42 7.71
C PRO A 96 -13.21 1.63 8.67
N TRP A 97 -12.04 1.16 8.20
CA TRP A 97 -11.10 0.37 9.00
C TRP A 97 -10.33 1.21 10.03
N LEU A 98 -10.21 2.52 9.78
CA LEU A 98 -9.50 3.45 10.65
C LEU A 98 -10.42 4.11 11.68
N THR A 99 -11.67 4.38 11.30
CA THR A 99 -12.66 5.06 12.16
C THR A 99 -13.45 4.09 13.00
N GLU A 100 -13.80 2.93 12.46
CA GLU A 100 -14.34 1.87 13.27
C GLU A 100 -13.16 1.28 14.05
N ARG A 101 -13.27 1.27 15.38
CA ARG A 101 -12.36 0.49 16.22
C ARG A 101 -12.58 -0.96 15.79
N LEU A 102 -11.83 -1.45 14.81
CA LEU A 102 -11.87 -2.81 14.30
C LEU A 102 -11.53 -3.74 15.46
N GLN A 103 -12.52 -4.01 16.31
CA GLN A 103 -12.35 -4.90 17.45
C GLN A 103 -12.03 -6.30 16.95
N ARG A 104 -12.45 -6.64 15.73
CA ARG A 104 -12.22 -7.93 15.08
C ARG A 104 -12.17 -7.74 13.56
N VAL A 105 -10.99 -7.82 12.95
CA VAL A 105 -10.90 -8.18 11.53
C VAL A 105 -11.08 -9.70 11.50
N PRO A 106 -12.18 -10.25 10.93
CA PRO A 106 -12.27 -11.69 10.77
C PRO A 106 -11.17 -12.11 9.79
N LEU A 107 -10.10 -12.69 10.33
CA LEU A 107 -9.05 -13.32 9.54
C LEU A 107 -9.69 -14.53 8.86
N ARG A 108 -10.22 -14.33 7.64
CA ARG A 108 -10.69 -15.44 6.82
C ARG A 108 -9.49 -16.05 6.12
N GLY A 109 -9.20 -17.30 6.45
CA GLY A 109 -8.07 -18.04 5.91
C GLY A 109 -7.34 -18.82 7.01
N LEU A 110 -7.96 -19.91 7.46
CA LEU A 110 -7.27 -21.13 7.84
C LEU A 110 -7.95 -22.28 7.10
#